data_AF-A0A7S3YCH3-F1
#
_entry.id   AF-A0A7S3YCH3-F1
#
_cell.length_a   1.000
_cell.length_b   1.000
_cell.length_c   1.000
_cell.angle_alpha   90.00
_cell.angle_beta   90.00
_cell.angle_gamma   90.00
#
_symmetry.space_group_name_H-M   'P 1'
#
loop_
_entity.id
_entity.type
_entity.pdbx_description
1 polymer ?
#
loop_
_entity_poly.entity_id
_entity_poly.type
_entity_poly.pdbx_seq_one_letter_code
_entity_poly.pdbx_strand_id
1 'polypeptide(L)'
;MDVDDNEKLLLQRCYSYLSKFEKPLQVCDDQPLESDDQAKQVLGLAWECFSGKKKKNKFGALRELFLAVSLQAKDAKGVPSSFAGLLRLVWLLCCDKDNENRDQPLSFILLEALKSLVRNTGEAQADLTEILARFLARALSERDKMSLKITAKFSVSLASVCVASDLENIRSACLALTHEILSEPDPTKDAVAPLIDLILFFKFGPAEGVDLIEIVRKLCLADQWQVAERLVDGCQESNSLNQHWEDLGILMVEMGIAQERYKQASGFARKFSLQDRFPSLASLYMRQSISRLAKKHQWQVAMVLVGEDREMQEFLVQRLLEESQVDAALRLSEKFGLPFHRGLDPARRASLEARRRREYLALALPAGAVVVVERAEQVAQAKAALLRDGRHGVGLDVEWQADFYEQA
;
A
#
# COMPACT_ATOMS: atom_id res chain seq x y z
N MET A 1 -28.48 -38.07 -7.98
CA MET A 1 -28.75 -37.38 -9.27
C MET A 1 -27.66 -37.84 -10.20
N ASP A 2 -28.00 -38.41 -11.36
CA ASP A 2 -26.99 -38.89 -12.29
C ASP A 2 -26.15 -37.73 -12.84
N VAL A 3 -24.83 -37.88 -12.76
CA VAL A 3 -23.84 -36.97 -13.32
C VAL A 3 -23.92 -37.04 -14.84
N ASP A 4 -24.04 -35.89 -15.51
CA ASP A 4 -24.11 -35.78 -16.98
C ASP A 4 -22.84 -36.40 -17.61
N ASP A 5 -22.98 -37.13 -18.72
CA ASP A 5 -21.87 -37.76 -19.43
C ASP A 5 -20.82 -36.72 -19.90
N ASN A 6 -21.22 -35.46 -20.06
CA ASN A 6 -20.30 -34.34 -20.30
C ASN A 6 -19.43 -33.98 -19.08
N GLU A 7 -19.98 -34.03 -17.86
CA GLU A 7 -19.23 -33.82 -16.61
C GLU A 7 -18.19 -34.93 -16.39
N LYS A 8 -18.56 -36.19 -16.72
CA LYS A 8 -17.64 -37.35 -16.66
C LYS A 8 -16.46 -37.18 -17.61
N LEU A 9 -16.72 -36.74 -18.84
CA LEU A 9 -15.68 -36.50 -19.86
C LEU A 9 -14.73 -35.35 -19.46
N LEU A 10 -15.26 -34.32 -18.80
CA LEU A 10 -14.47 -33.16 -18.33
C LEU A 10 -13.48 -33.56 -17.24
N LEU A 11 -13.95 -34.33 -16.26
CA LEU A 11 -13.14 -34.86 -15.16
C LEU A 11 -12.05 -35.79 -15.69
N GLN A 12 -12.37 -36.65 -16.65
CA GLN A 12 -11.41 -37.56 -17.29
C GLN A 12 -10.30 -36.80 -18.04
N ARG A 13 -10.62 -35.67 -18.68
CA ARG A 13 -9.63 -34.81 -19.35
C ARG A 13 -8.76 -34.03 -18.37
N CYS A 14 -9.34 -33.50 -17.29
CA CYS A 14 -8.57 -32.91 -16.19
C CYS A 14 -7.56 -33.92 -15.63
N TYR A 15 -7.98 -35.18 -15.43
CA TYR A 15 -7.15 -36.26 -14.92
C TYR A 15 -5.99 -36.62 -15.86
N SER A 16 -6.27 -36.76 -17.16
CA SER A 16 -5.26 -37.03 -18.20
C SER A 16 -4.19 -35.92 -18.31
N TYR A 17 -4.55 -34.68 -17.97
CA TYR A 17 -3.60 -33.58 -17.96
C TYR A 17 -2.79 -33.51 -16.66
N LEU A 18 -3.42 -33.81 -15.52
CA LEU A 18 -2.76 -33.86 -14.21
C LEU A 18 -1.77 -35.02 -14.09
N SER A 19 -2.01 -36.15 -14.77
CA SER A 19 -1.10 -37.31 -14.81
C SER A 19 0.24 -37.05 -15.52
N LYS A 20 0.39 -35.90 -16.20
CA LYS A 20 1.63 -35.48 -16.86
C LYS A 20 2.63 -34.77 -15.92
N PHE A 21 2.26 -34.52 -14.66
CA PHE A 21 3.16 -33.96 -13.64
C PHE A 21 3.88 -35.07 -12.86
N GLU A 22 5.05 -34.76 -12.28
CA GLU A 22 6.17 -35.65 -11.87
C GLU A 22 5.90 -36.90 -10.98
N LYS A 23 4.65 -37.19 -10.59
CA LYS A 23 4.27 -38.48 -10.00
C LYS A 23 3.06 -39.04 -10.76
N PRO A 24 3.21 -40.14 -11.52
CA PRO A 24 2.07 -40.75 -12.19
C PRO A 24 1.07 -41.25 -11.14
N LEU A 25 -0.15 -40.75 -11.23
CA LEU A 25 -1.28 -41.22 -10.45
C LEU A 25 -1.67 -42.62 -10.95
N GLN A 26 -1.38 -43.66 -10.16
CA GLN A 26 -1.90 -44.99 -10.41
C GLN A 26 -3.30 -45.10 -9.80
N VAL A 27 -4.32 -44.99 -10.65
CA VAL A 27 -5.68 -45.48 -10.37
C VAL A 27 -6.12 -46.23 -11.62
N CYS A 28 -6.84 -47.35 -11.41
CA CYS A 28 -7.21 -48.35 -12.40
C CYS A 28 -7.82 -47.80 -13.70
N ASP A 29 -7.55 -48.53 -14.79
CA ASP A 29 -7.92 -48.27 -16.17
C ASP A 29 -9.42 -47.95 -16.40
N ASP A 30 -9.66 -47.00 -17.31
CA ASP A 30 -10.83 -46.83 -18.20
C ASP A 30 -12.25 -47.02 -17.64
N GLN A 31 -12.52 -46.62 -16.39
CA GLN A 31 -13.89 -46.51 -15.87
C GLN A 31 -14.30 -45.06 -15.60
N PRO A 32 -15.51 -44.63 -16.03
CA PRO A 32 -16.05 -43.32 -15.73
C PRO A 32 -16.18 -43.13 -14.21
N LEU A 33 -16.03 -41.89 -13.75
CA LEU A 33 -16.24 -41.55 -12.34
C LEU A 33 -17.76 -41.42 -12.12
N GLU A 34 -18.36 -42.37 -11.39
CA GLU A 34 -19.80 -42.55 -11.21
C GLU A 34 -20.36 -41.93 -9.92
N SER A 35 -19.52 -41.41 -9.01
CA SER A 35 -19.99 -40.88 -7.71
C SER A 35 -19.35 -39.55 -7.28
N ASP A 36 -20.07 -38.82 -6.40
CA ASP A 36 -19.56 -37.61 -5.72
C ASP A 36 -18.24 -37.88 -4.96
N ASP A 37 -18.05 -39.11 -4.45
CA ASP A 37 -16.83 -39.50 -3.74
C ASP A 37 -15.61 -39.56 -4.68
N GLN A 38 -15.82 -39.88 -5.95
CA GLN A 38 -14.78 -39.92 -6.97
C GLN A 38 -14.41 -38.52 -7.49
N ALA A 39 -15.37 -37.60 -7.63
CA ALA A 39 -15.09 -36.18 -7.91
C ALA A 39 -14.29 -35.53 -6.77
N LYS A 40 -14.66 -35.84 -5.51
CA LYS A 40 -13.88 -35.47 -4.31
C LYS A 40 -12.47 -36.06 -4.34
N GLN A 41 -12.29 -37.28 -4.86
CA GLN A 41 -10.98 -37.92 -4.99
C GLN A 41 -10.10 -37.21 -6.04
N VAL A 42 -10.64 -36.83 -7.19
CA VAL A 42 -9.89 -36.05 -8.22
C VAL A 42 -9.49 -34.67 -7.71
N LEU A 43 -10.39 -33.98 -7.00
CA LEU A 43 -10.09 -32.72 -6.34
C LEU A 43 -9.03 -32.88 -5.24
N GLY A 44 -9.11 -33.95 -4.44
CA GLY A 44 -8.10 -34.31 -3.44
C GLY A 44 -6.72 -34.56 -4.06
N LEU A 45 -6.66 -35.22 -5.22
CA LEU A 45 -5.39 -35.49 -5.93
C LEU A 45 -4.80 -34.25 -6.60
N ALA A 46 -5.63 -33.39 -7.20
CA ALA A 46 -5.21 -32.08 -7.69
C ALA A 46 -4.65 -31.21 -6.56
N TRP A 47 -5.22 -31.33 -5.36
CA TRP A 47 -4.77 -30.65 -4.15
C TRP A 47 -3.49 -31.25 -3.55
N GLU A 48 -3.30 -32.56 -3.54
CA GLU A 48 -2.04 -33.20 -3.15
C GLU A 48 -0.87 -32.77 -4.06
N CYS A 49 -1.15 -32.58 -5.36
CA CYS A 49 -0.19 -31.97 -6.28
C CYS A 49 0.09 -30.48 -5.95
N PHE A 50 -0.89 -29.78 -5.36
CA PHE A 50 -0.81 -28.38 -4.97
C PHE A 50 -0.01 -28.16 -3.67
N SER A 51 -0.22 -28.98 -2.65
CA SER A 51 0.35 -28.84 -1.29
C SER A 51 1.89 -29.02 -1.20
N GLY A 52 2.54 -29.50 -2.27
CA GLY A 52 4.01 -29.59 -2.36
C GLY A 52 4.76 -28.23 -2.38
N LYS A 53 5.94 -28.17 -1.74
CA LYS A 53 6.71 -26.97 -1.32
C LYS A 53 7.09 -25.88 -2.37
N LYS A 54 6.83 -26.02 -3.67
CA LYS A 54 7.23 -25.02 -4.70
C LYS A 54 6.04 -24.16 -5.16
N LYS A 55 5.86 -22.98 -4.55
CA LYS A 55 4.65 -22.11 -4.67
C LYS A 55 4.52 -21.29 -5.96
N LYS A 56 5.59 -21.00 -6.72
CA LYS A 56 5.58 -19.85 -7.65
C LYS A 56 4.98 -20.07 -9.06
N ASN A 57 4.71 -21.32 -9.50
CA ASN A 57 4.19 -21.56 -10.87
C ASN A 57 2.91 -22.42 -10.95
N LYS A 58 2.32 -22.78 -9.80
CA LYS A 58 1.17 -23.71 -9.75
C LYS A 58 -0.18 -23.04 -10.04
N PHE A 59 -0.33 -21.77 -9.65
CA PHE A 59 -1.56 -21.00 -9.88
C PHE A 59 -1.83 -20.74 -11.36
N GLY A 60 -0.79 -20.38 -12.12
CA GLY A 60 -0.88 -20.20 -13.57
C GLY A 60 -1.26 -21.51 -14.27
N ALA A 61 -0.61 -22.62 -13.90
CA ALA A 61 -0.88 -23.92 -14.51
C ALA A 61 -2.32 -24.43 -14.27
N LEU A 62 -2.87 -24.23 -13.07
CA LEU A 62 -4.27 -24.57 -12.77
C LEU A 62 -5.25 -23.67 -13.55
N ARG A 63 -4.98 -22.37 -13.62
CA ARG A 63 -5.79 -21.45 -14.43
C ARG A 63 -5.77 -21.84 -15.92
N GLU A 64 -4.61 -22.12 -16.48
CA GLU A 64 -4.45 -22.55 -17.88
C GLU A 64 -5.09 -23.92 -18.13
N LEU A 65 -5.01 -24.85 -17.17
CA LEU A 65 -5.70 -26.14 -17.23
C LEU A 65 -7.22 -25.94 -17.30
N PHE A 66 -7.78 -25.15 -16.39
CA PHE A 66 -9.22 -24.88 -16.38
C PHE A 66 -9.66 -24.16 -17.66
N LEU A 67 -8.88 -23.19 -18.15
CA LEU A 67 -9.13 -22.53 -19.45
C LEU A 67 -9.10 -23.55 -20.60
N ALA A 68 -8.08 -24.40 -20.69
CA ALA A 68 -7.95 -25.41 -21.75
C ALA A 68 -9.10 -26.42 -21.72
N VAL A 69 -9.48 -26.89 -20.54
CA VAL A 69 -10.60 -27.83 -20.33
C VAL A 69 -11.93 -27.18 -20.71
N SER A 70 -12.12 -25.91 -20.34
CA SER A 70 -13.32 -25.15 -20.71
C SER A 70 -13.44 -24.96 -22.21
N LEU A 71 -12.33 -24.61 -22.88
CA LEU A 71 -12.30 -24.32 -24.33
C LEU A 71 -12.43 -25.57 -25.21
N GLN A 72 -12.08 -26.76 -24.69
CA GLN A 72 -12.06 -28.02 -25.45
C GLN A 72 -13.34 -28.86 -25.37
N ALA A 73 -14.25 -28.62 -24.44
CA ALA A 73 -15.55 -29.29 -24.46
C ALA A 73 -16.53 -28.42 -25.25
N LYS A 74 -16.81 -28.82 -26.49
CA LYS A 74 -17.97 -28.36 -27.24
C LYS A 74 -18.97 -29.51 -27.22
N ASP A 75 -20.18 -29.25 -26.78
CA ASP A 75 -21.28 -30.18 -26.99
C ASP A 75 -21.80 -30.10 -28.45
N ALA A 76 -22.67 -31.03 -28.83
CA ALA A 76 -23.20 -31.15 -30.19
C ALA A 76 -24.01 -29.92 -30.68
N LYS A 77 -24.27 -28.94 -29.80
CA LYS A 77 -24.95 -27.68 -30.11
C LYS A 77 -24.01 -26.48 -30.14
N GLY A 78 -22.71 -26.69 -29.95
CA GLY A 78 -21.71 -25.62 -29.97
C GLY A 78 -21.62 -24.82 -28.69
N VAL A 79 -22.31 -25.23 -27.62
CA VAL A 79 -22.21 -24.62 -26.29
C VAL A 79 -21.16 -25.40 -25.48
N PRO A 80 -20.38 -24.76 -24.59
CA PRO A 80 -19.44 -25.52 -23.77
C PRO A 80 -20.17 -26.16 -22.58
N SER A 81 -20.58 -27.43 -22.70
CA SER A 81 -21.09 -28.25 -21.58
C SER A 81 -20.09 -28.38 -20.42
N SER A 82 -18.80 -28.15 -20.67
CA SER A 82 -17.74 -27.99 -19.67
C SER A 82 -17.96 -26.88 -18.67
N PHE A 83 -18.65 -25.82 -19.06
CA PHE A 83 -18.61 -24.55 -18.34
C PHE A 83 -19.58 -24.51 -17.15
N ALA A 84 -20.78 -25.07 -17.34
CA ALA A 84 -21.73 -25.29 -16.25
C ALA A 84 -21.17 -26.27 -15.20
N GLY A 85 -20.46 -27.31 -15.64
CA GLY A 85 -19.75 -28.24 -14.75
C GLY A 85 -18.63 -27.56 -13.95
N LEU A 86 -17.88 -26.65 -14.59
CA LEU A 86 -16.87 -25.83 -13.91
C LEU A 86 -17.48 -24.91 -12.86
N LEU A 87 -18.60 -24.26 -13.19
CA LEU A 87 -19.39 -23.42 -12.28
C LEU A 87 -19.97 -24.21 -11.11
N ARG A 88 -20.49 -25.42 -11.36
CA ARG A 88 -20.90 -26.35 -10.30
C ARG A 88 -19.74 -26.76 -9.42
N LEU A 89 -18.57 -27.00 -9.99
CA LEU A 89 -17.34 -27.27 -9.25
C LEU A 89 -16.96 -26.07 -8.37
N VAL A 90 -17.01 -24.84 -8.90
CA VAL A 90 -16.81 -23.62 -8.09
C VAL A 90 -17.82 -23.56 -6.96
N TRP A 91 -19.09 -23.78 -7.26
CA TRP A 91 -20.17 -23.75 -6.29
C TRP A 91 -19.96 -24.79 -5.19
N LEU A 92 -19.70 -26.05 -5.54
CA LEU A 92 -19.44 -27.14 -4.60
C LEU A 92 -18.22 -26.85 -3.72
N LEU A 93 -17.13 -26.35 -4.31
CA LEU A 93 -15.91 -26.01 -3.58
C LEU A 93 -16.07 -24.81 -2.64
N CYS A 94 -16.94 -23.87 -2.99
CA CYS A 94 -17.21 -22.70 -2.15
C CYS A 94 -18.31 -22.94 -1.10
N CYS A 95 -19.24 -23.86 -1.36
CA CYS A 95 -20.41 -24.12 -0.50
C CYS A 95 -20.21 -25.31 0.45
N ASP A 96 -19.09 -26.04 0.37
CA ASP A 96 -18.76 -27.11 1.30
C ASP A 96 -18.46 -26.53 2.69
N LYS A 97 -19.44 -26.63 3.60
CA LYS A 97 -19.40 -26.04 4.95
C LYS A 97 -18.50 -26.81 5.91
N ASP A 98 -18.17 -28.07 5.59
CA ASP A 98 -17.47 -28.98 6.51
C ASP A 98 -15.94 -28.95 6.33
N ASN A 99 -15.44 -28.19 5.35
CA ASN A 99 -14.01 -28.10 5.10
C ASN A 99 -13.39 -27.00 5.99
N GLU A 100 -12.92 -27.38 7.19
CA GLU A 100 -12.22 -26.49 8.14
C GLU A 100 -10.98 -25.82 7.54
N ASN A 101 -10.36 -26.46 6.53
CA ASN A 101 -9.46 -25.80 5.60
C ASN A 101 -10.29 -25.24 4.45
N ARG A 102 -10.89 -24.05 4.63
CA ARG A 102 -11.43 -23.31 3.49
C ARG A 102 -10.29 -23.09 2.50
N ASP A 103 -10.23 -23.90 1.45
CA ASP A 103 -9.24 -23.83 0.38
C ASP A 103 -9.58 -22.67 -0.56
N GLN A 104 -9.55 -21.48 0.04
CA GLN A 104 -9.68 -20.12 -0.50
C GLN A 104 -8.86 -19.83 -1.77
N PRO A 105 -7.71 -20.49 -2.04
CA PRO A 105 -7.02 -20.34 -3.32
C PRO A 105 -7.82 -20.87 -4.52
N LEU A 106 -8.60 -21.94 -4.34
CA LEU A 106 -9.23 -22.65 -5.45
C LEU A 106 -10.46 -21.91 -5.97
N SER A 107 -11.31 -21.42 -5.07
CA SER A 107 -12.45 -20.56 -5.42
C SER A 107 -12.01 -19.31 -6.18
N PHE A 108 -10.94 -18.66 -5.73
CA PHE A 108 -10.36 -17.50 -6.40
C PHE A 108 -9.79 -17.84 -7.79
N ILE A 109 -9.07 -18.96 -7.94
CA ILE A 109 -8.55 -19.44 -9.24
C ILE A 109 -9.71 -19.67 -10.21
N LEU A 110 -10.73 -20.37 -9.73
CA LEU A 110 -11.89 -20.73 -10.53
C LEU A 110 -12.65 -19.49 -11.00
N LEU A 111 -12.81 -18.50 -10.11
CA LEU A 111 -13.42 -17.23 -10.45
C LEU A 111 -12.57 -16.42 -11.46
N GLU A 112 -11.24 -16.43 -11.35
CA GLU A 112 -10.35 -15.80 -12.35
C GLU A 112 -10.39 -16.50 -13.72
N ALA A 113 -10.52 -17.83 -13.72
CA ALA A 113 -10.74 -18.61 -14.94
C ALA A 113 -12.08 -18.22 -15.57
N LEU A 114 -13.14 -18.12 -14.77
CA LEU A 114 -14.46 -17.62 -15.17
C LEU A 114 -14.39 -16.22 -15.79
N LYS A 115 -13.70 -15.28 -15.14
CA LYS A 115 -13.48 -13.91 -15.67
C LYS A 115 -12.81 -13.94 -17.04
N SER A 116 -11.75 -14.73 -17.15
CA SER A 116 -10.98 -14.88 -18.39
C SER A 116 -11.86 -15.47 -19.48
N LEU A 117 -12.73 -16.43 -19.13
CA LEU A 117 -13.61 -17.07 -20.09
C LEU A 117 -14.69 -16.12 -20.59
N VAL A 118 -15.40 -15.43 -19.69
CA VAL A 118 -16.41 -14.42 -20.03
C VAL A 118 -15.82 -13.34 -20.96
N ARG A 119 -14.59 -12.89 -20.68
CA ARG A 119 -13.89 -11.92 -21.53
C ARG A 119 -13.56 -12.46 -22.92
N ASN A 120 -13.23 -13.75 -23.03
CA ASN A 120 -12.76 -14.36 -24.27
C ASN A 120 -13.89 -14.88 -25.16
N THR A 121 -15.01 -15.32 -24.59
CA THR A 121 -16.12 -15.87 -25.37
C THR A 121 -17.06 -14.81 -25.91
N GLY A 122 -17.15 -13.63 -25.27
CA GLY A 122 -18.02 -12.52 -25.72
C GLY A 122 -19.53 -12.83 -25.68
N GLU A 123 -19.91 -14.09 -25.54
CA GLU A 123 -21.26 -14.56 -25.34
C GLU A 123 -21.62 -14.46 -23.85
N ALA A 124 -22.39 -13.42 -23.52
CA ALA A 124 -23.09 -13.32 -22.25
C ALA A 124 -24.15 -14.44 -22.18
N GLN A 125 -23.76 -15.61 -21.66
CA GLN A 125 -24.75 -16.61 -21.28
C GLN A 125 -25.46 -16.11 -20.02
N ALA A 126 -26.76 -15.79 -20.14
CA ALA A 126 -27.61 -15.40 -19.02
C ALA A 126 -27.55 -16.40 -17.84
N ASP A 127 -27.29 -17.68 -18.13
CA ASP A 127 -27.10 -18.71 -17.11
C ASP A 127 -25.85 -18.46 -16.25
N LEU A 128 -24.79 -17.95 -16.86
CA LEU A 128 -23.50 -17.66 -16.23
C LEU A 128 -23.64 -16.49 -15.25
N THR A 129 -24.34 -15.47 -15.72
CA THR A 129 -24.79 -14.36 -14.91
C THR A 129 -25.52 -14.80 -13.67
N GLU A 130 -26.55 -15.63 -13.87
CA GLU A 130 -27.44 -16.04 -12.80
C GLU A 130 -26.68 -16.88 -11.76
N ILE A 131 -25.80 -17.78 -12.19
CA ILE A 131 -24.97 -18.57 -11.29
C ILE A 131 -24.01 -17.67 -10.52
N LEU A 132 -23.35 -16.71 -11.19
CA LEU A 132 -22.42 -15.80 -10.52
C LEU A 132 -23.15 -14.89 -9.53
N ALA A 133 -24.34 -14.40 -9.88
CA ALA A 133 -25.19 -13.61 -9.01
C ALA A 133 -25.66 -14.40 -7.77
N ARG A 134 -26.14 -15.63 -7.97
CA ARG A 134 -26.53 -16.54 -6.87
C ARG A 134 -25.34 -16.87 -5.99
N PHE A 135 -24.17 -17.09 -6.60
CA PHE A 135 -22.93 -17.36 -5.88
C PHE A 135 -22.55 -16.19 -4.99
N LEU A 136 -22.56 -14.97 -5.52
CA LEU A 136 -22.25 -13.77 -4.73
C LEU A 136 -23.30 -13.50 -3.66
N ALA A 137 -24.59 -13.62 -3.98
CA ALA A 137 -25.66 -13.50 -3.00
C ALA A 137 -25.48 -14.50 -1.85
N ARG A 138 -25.12 -15.75 -2.17
CA ARG A 138 -24.83 -16.78 -1.16
C ARG A 138 -23.58 -16.46 -0.36
N ALA A 139 -22.49 -16.11 -1.03
CA ALA A 139 -21.21 -15.76 -0.42
C ALA A 139 -21.37 -14.59 0.56
N LEU A 140 -22.16 -13.57 0.18
CA LEU A 140 -22.51 -12.43 1.04
C LEU A 140 -23.43 -12.85 2.20
N SER A 141 -24.38 -13.76 1.97
CA SER A 141 -25.26 -14.28 3.04
C SER A 141 -24.51 -15.05 4.13
N GLU A 142 -23.39 -15.67 3.78
CA GLU A 142 -22.52 -16.40 4.70
C GLU A 142 -21.56 -15.49 5.47
N ARG A 143 -21.55 -14.18 5.14
CA ARG A 143 -20.79 -13.12 5.85
C ARG A 143 -19.30 -13.41 5.97
N ASP A 144 -18.73 -14.18 5.04
CA ASP A 144 -17.30 -14.47 5.04
C ASP A 144 -16.50 -13.28 4.46
N LYS A 145 -15.40 -12.92 5.12
CA LYS A 145 -14.44 -11.89 4.66
C LYS A 145 -13.89 -12.19 3.27
N MET A 146 -13.75 -13.47 2.92
CA MET A 146 -13.32 -13.85 1.57
C MET A 146 -14.39 -13.62 0.51
N SER A 147 -15.67 -13.78 0.86
CA SER A 147 -16.77 -13.44 -0.03
C SER A 147 -16.71 -11.97 -0.43
N LEU A 148 -16.38 -11.07 0.48
CA LEU A 148 -16.17 -9.65 0.15
C LEU A 148 -15.02 -9.43 -0.83
N LYS A 149 -13.87 -10.07 -0.58
CA LYS A 149 -12.70 -9.99 -1.48
C LYS A 149 -13.05 -10.44 -2.89
N ILE A 150 -13.83 -11.52 -2.97
CA ILE A 150 -14.36 -12.03 -4.22
C ILE A 150 -15.31 -11.00 -4.84
N THR A 151 -16.40 -10.62 -4.16
CA THR A 151 -17.39 -9.68 -4.69
C THR A 151 -16.73 -8.37 -5.16
N ALA A 152 -15.81 -7.80 -4.38
CA ALA A 152 -15.05 -6.60 -4.74
C ALA A 152 -14.27 -6.78 -6.04
N LYS A 153 -13.58 -7.91 -6.22
CA LYS A 153 -12.78 -8.19 -7.42
C LYS A 153 -13.62 -8.39 -8.67
N PHE A 154 -14.85 -8.86 -8.51
CA PHE A 154 -15.79 -9.17 -9.59
C PHE A 154 -16.80 -8.06 -9.85
N SER A 155 -16.88 -7.06 -8.98
CA SER A 155 -17.78 -5.91 -9.06
C SER A 155 -17.85 -5.30 -10.47
N VAL A 156 -16.72 -4.90 -11.06
CA VAL A 156 -16.65 -4.35 -12.43
C VAL A 156 -17.27 -5.25 -13.49
N SER A 157 -17.20 -6.58 -13.31
CA SER A 157 -17.80 -7.55 -14.24
C SER A 157 -19.28 -7.81 -13.97
N LEU A 158 -19.82 -7.45 -12.80
CA LEU A 158 -21.24 -7.64 -12.47
C LEU A 158 -22.15 -6.69 -13.23
N ALA A 159 -21.74 -5.43 -13.40
CA ALA A 159 -22.55 -4.44 -14.10
C ALA A 159 -22.84 -4.82 -15.56
N SER A 160 -21.92 -5.53 -16.21
CA SER A 160 -22.07 -5.98 -17.60
C SER A 160 -22.80 -7.31 -17.75
N VAL A 161 -23.01 -8.03 -16.63
CA VAL A 161 -23.40 -9.44 -16.66
C VAL A 161 -24.77 -9.63 -16.00
N CYS A 162 -25.08 -8.96 -14.88
CA CYS A 162 -26.28 -9.20 -14.07
C CYS A 162 -27.58 -8.54 -14.56
N VAL A 163 -28.69 -9.28 -14.41
CA VAL A 163 -30.05 -8.74 -14.54
C VAL A 163 -30.32 -7.77 -13.40
N ALA A 164 -31.09 -6.71 -13.65
CA ALA A 164 -31.34 -5.63 -12.68
C ALA A 164 -31.89 -6.14 -11.33
N SER A 165 -32.75 -7.16 -11.31
CA SER A 165 -33.30 -7.74 -10.09
C SER A 165 -32.23 -8.41 -9.22
N ASP A 166 -31.27 -9.08 -9.84
CA ASP A 166 -30.19 -9.76 -9.12
C ASP A 166 -29.18 -8.75 -8.57
N LEU A 167 -28.91 -7.68 -9.33
CA LEU A 167 -28.07 -6.58 -8.86
C LEU A 167 -28.62 -5.94 -7.59
N GLU A 168 -29.94 -5.74 -7.48
CA GLU A 168 -30.53 -5.13 -6.29
C GLU A 168 -30.46 -6.05 -5.06
N ASN A 169 -30.60 -7.37 -5.25
CA ASN A 169 -30.39 -8.35 -4.18
C ASN A 169 -28.94 -8.37 -3.70
N ILE A 170 -27.98 -8.38 -4.63
CA ILE A 170 -26.54 -8.33 -4.30
C ILE A 170 -26.20 -6.99 -3.62
N ARG A 171 -26.74 -5.89 -4.15
CA ARG A 171 -26.59 -4.54 -3.58
C ARG A 171 -27.10 -4.50 -2.13
N SER A 172 -28.31 -5.00 -1.88
CA SER A 172 -28.91 -5.06 -0.54
C SER A 172 -28.07 -5.92 0.42
N ALA A 173 -27.57 -7.07 -0.03
CA ALA A 173 -26.70 -7.93 0.76
C ALA A 173 -25.35 -7.26 1.08
N CYS A 174 -24.76 -6.56 0.11
CA CYS A 174 -23.52 -5.79 0.31
C CYS A 174 -23.73 -4.65 1.31
N LEU A 175 -24.86 -3.94 1.22
CA LEU A 175 -25.18 -2.86 2.15
C LEU A 175 -25.35 -3.37 3.58
N ALA A 176 -26.06 -4.48 3.79
CA ALA A 176 -26.21 -5.10 5.10
C ALA A 176 -24.84 -5.49 5.71
N LEU A 177 -23.97 -6.10 4.90
CA LEU A 177 -22.63 -6.49 5.31
C LEU A 177 -21.72 -5.26 5.57
N THR A 178 -21.94 -4.18 4.83
CA THR A 178 -21.29 -2.88 5.07
C THR A 178 -21.59 -2.38 6.47
N HIS A 179 -22.88 -2.33 6.85
CA HIS A 179 -23.28 -1.90 8.18
C HIS A 179 -22.74 -2.80 9.28
N GLU A 180 -22.71 -4.12 9.07
CA GLU A 180 -22.18 -5.08 10.04
C GLU A 180 -20.70 -4.84 10.31
N ILE A 181 -19.86 -4.78 9.26
CA ILE A 181 -18.41 -4.59 9.40
C ILE A 181 -18.10 -3.22 9.99
N LEU A 182 -18.84 -2.19 9.59
CA LEU A 182 -18.65 -0.84 10.13
C LEU A 182 -19.14 -0.71 11.57
N SER A 183 -19.98 -1.62 12.05
CA SER A 183 -20.39 -1.68 13.46
C SER A 183 -19.33 -2.35 14.33
N GLU A 184 -18.37 -3.09 13.76
CA GLU A 184 -17.23 -3.60 14.51
C GLU A 184 -16.37 -2.43 15.03
N PRO A 185 -15.83 -2.51 16.27
CA PRO A 185 -15.01 -1.45 16.84
C PRO A 185 -13.68 -1.29 16.09
N ASP A 186 -13.07 -2.41 15.67
CA ASP A 186 -11.76 -2.45 15.03
C ASP A 186 -11.77 -3.36 13.79
N PRO A 187 -12.40 -2.94 12.67
CA PRO A 187 -12.54 -3.79 11.52
C PRO A 187 -11.17 -4.06 10.88
N THR A 188 -10.88 -5.35 10.66
CA THR A 188 -9.59 -5.79 10.09
C THR A 188 -9.37 -5.19 8.70
N LYS A 189 -8.15 -4.75 8.39
CA LYS A 189 -7.76 -4.21 7.07
C LYS A 189 -8.20 -5.11 5.89
N ASP A 190 -8.13 -6.43 6.09
CA ASP A 190 -8.55 -7.43 5.10
C ASP A 190 -10.05 -7.41 4.77
N ALA A 191 -10.89 -6.98 5.71
CA ALA A 191 -12.33 -6.85 5.52
C ALA A 191 -12.71 -5.46 4.97
N VAL A 192 -12.03 -4.40 5.41
CA VAL A 192 -12.41 -3.04 5.01
C VAL A 192 -11.98 -2.70 3.59
N ALA A 193 -10.81 -3.16 3.13
CA ALA A 193 -10.34 -2.84 1.79
C ALA A 193 -11.32 -3.29 0.67
N PRO A 194 -11.83 -4.53 0.68
CA PRO A 194 -12.87 -4.98 -0.26
C PRO A 194 -14.21 -4.26 -0.06
N LEU A 195 -14.53 -3.91 1.18
CA LEU A 195 -15.75 -3.17 1.49
C LEU A 195 -15.77 -1.80 0.80
N ILE A 196 -14.64 -1.08 0.82
CA ILE A 196 -14.50 0.19 0.09
C ILE A 196 -14.73 -0.01 -1.41
N ASP A 197 -14.17 -1.07 -2.00
CA ASP A 197 -14.37 -1.35 -3.43
C ASP A 197 -15.87 -1.58 -3.75
N LEU A 198 -16.61 -2.23 -2.85
CA LEU A 198 -18.07 -2.42 -2.99
C LEU A 198 -18.86 -1.12 -2.82
N ILE A 199 -18.50 -0.30 -1.83
CA ILE A 199 -19.10 1.03 -1.62
C ILE A 199 -18.94 1.87 -2.88
N LEU A 200 -17.74 1.91 -3.46
CA LEU A 200 -17.47 2.68 -4.68
C LEU A 200 -18.20 2.10 -5.89
N PHE A 201 -18.24 0.77 -6.02
CA PHE A 201 -18.91 0.12 -7.13
C PHE A 201 -20.43 0.33 -7.13
N PHE A 202 -21.09 0.05 -5.99
CA PHE A 202 -22.54 0.24 -5.85
C PHE A 202 -22.92 1.68 -5.55
N LYS A 203 -21.93 2.56 -5.35
CA LYS A 203 -22.08 3.98 -5.04
C LYS A 203 -22.90 4.21 -3.78
N PHE A 204 -22.67 3.38 -2.76
CA PHE A 204 -23.33 3.55 -1.47
C PHE A 204 -22.92 4.89 -0.86
N GLY A 205 -23.92 5.73 -0.57
CA GLY A 205 -23.72 7.02 0.06
C GLY A 205 -24.69 7.24 1.22
N PRO A 206 -24.85 8.50 1.63
CA PRO A 206 -25.74 8.86 2.75
C PRO A 206 -27.21 8.50 2.50
N ALA A 207 -27.66 8.48 1.24
CA ALA A 207 -29.02 8.09 0.88
C ALA A 207 -29.32 6.62 1.24
N GLU A 208 -28.31 5.76 1.18
CA GLU A 208 -28.38 4.36 1.58
C GLU A 208 -28.04 4.14 3.07
N GLY A 209 -27.88 5.22 3.85
CA GLY A 209 -27.50 5.15 5.26
C GLY A 209 -26.01 4.92 5.51
N VAL A 210 -25.16 4.97 4.49
CA VAL A 210 -23.71 4.81 4.63
C VAL A 210 -23.06 6.14 4.96
N ASP A 211 -22.61 6.28 6.20
CA ASP A 211 -21.89 7.46 6.68
C ASP A 211 -20.42 7.41 6.26
N LEU A 212 -20.10 8.00 5.12
CA LEU A 212 -18.74 8.05 4.57
C LEU A 212 -17.75 8.81 5.48
N ILE A 213 -18.23 9.80 6.23
CA ILE A 213 -17.41 10.60 7.17
C ILE A 213 -16.93 9.70 8.31
N GLU A 214 -17.84 8.94 8.90
CA GLU A 214 -17.50 8.00 9.98
C GLU A 214 -16.57 6.88 9.49
N ILE A 215 -16.76 6.38 8.26
CA ILE A 215 -15.87 5.37 7.67
C ILE A 215 -14.44 5.92 7.53
N VAL A 216 -14.28 7.10 6.91
CA VAL A 216 -12.96 7.72 6.76
C VAL A 216 -12.32 7.98 8.12
N ARG A 217 -13.10 8.48 9.10
CA ARG A 217 -12.63 8.69 10.46
C ARG A 217 -12.10 7.41 11.10
N LYS A 218 -12.89 6.33 11.08
CA LYS A 218 -12.48 5.02 11.62
C LYS A 218 -11.23 4.49 10.94
N LEU A 219 -11.12 4.64 9.61
CA LEU A 219 -9.94 4.22 8.87
C LEU A 219 -8.69 5.01 9.23
N CYS A 220 -8.81 6.33 9.41
CA CYS A 220 -7.71 7.17 9.86
C CYS A 220 -7.29 6.86 11.30
N LEU A 221 -8.24 6.56 12.20
CA LEU A 221 -7.96 6.13 13.58
C LEU A 221 -7.27 4.76 13.62
N ALA A 222 -7.64 3.85 12.73
CA ALA A 222 -7.05 2.52 12.60
C ALA A 222 -5.72 2.48 11.79
N ASP A 223 -5.14 3.64 11.48
CA ASP A 223 -3.92 3.79 10.66
C ASP A 223 -4.02 3.18 9.24
N GLN A 224 -5.23 3.08 8.70
CA GLN A 224 -5.52 2.53 7.36
C GLN A 224 -5.65 3.63 6.29
N TRP A 225 -4.74 4.60 6.29
CA TRP A 225 -4.81 5.80 5.44
C TRP A 225 -4.94 5.55 3.95
N GLN A 226 -4.25 4.54 3.41
CA GLN A 226 -4.34 4.18 1.99
C GLN A 226 -5.74 3.68 1.61
N VAL A 227 -6.47 3.08 2.55
CA VAL A 227 -7.84 2.61 2.31
C VAL A 227 -8.81 3.78 2.35
N ALA A 228 -8.64 4.71 3.30
CA ALA A 228 -9.39 5.97 3.35
C ALA A 228 -9.16 6.81 2.09
N GLU A 229 -7.91 6.96 1.67
CA GLU A 229 -7.53 7.70 0.47
C GLU A 229 -8.21 7.14 -0.78
N ARG A 230 -8.23 5.81 -0.95
CA ARG A 230 -8.94 5.16 -2.07
C ARG A 230 -10.44 5.46 -2.07
N LEU A 231 -11.07 5.51 -0.89
CA LEU A 231 -12.49 5.89 -0.78
C LEU A 231 -12.70 7.33 -1.24
N VAL A 232 -11.86 8.28 -0.80
CA VAL A 232 -11.98 9.69 -1.19
C VAL A 232 -11.74 9.88 -2.69
N ASP A 233 -10.71 9.24 -3.25
CA ASP A 233 -10.44 9.26 -4.70
C ASP A 233 -11.65 8.72 -5.49
N GLY A 234 -12.21 7.58 -5.06
CA GLY A 234 -13.37 6.99 -5.74
C GLY A 234 -14.64 7.83 -5.61
N CYS A 235 -14.82 8.56 -4.50
CA CYS A 235 -15.90 9.53 -4.36
C CYS A 235 -15.73 10.73 -5.32
N GLN A 236 -14.49 11.19 -5.52
CA GLN A 236 -14.17 12.28 -6.45
C GLN A 236 -14.46 11.89 -7.91
N GLU A 237 -14.18 10.64 -8.28
CA GLU A 237 -14.43 10.11 -9.64
C GLU A 237 -15.92 9.80 -9.90
N SER A 238 -16.74 9.63 -8.87
CA SER A 238 -18.13 9.20 -9.00
C SER A 238 -19.11 10.37 -9.02
N ASN A 239 -19.85 10.54 -10.14
CA ASN A 239 -20.87 11.59 -10.28
C ASN A 239 -21.89 11.67 -9.14
N SER A 240 -22.24 10.55 -8.49
CA SER A 240 -23.24 10.51 -7.41
C SER A 240 -22.65 10.80 -6.03
N LEU A 241 -21.36 10.55 -5.83
CA LEU A 241 -20.67 10.76 -4.55
C LEU A 241 -19.78 12.00 -4.54
N ASN A 242 -19.63 12.66 -5.69
CA ASN A 242 -18.79 13.85 -5.88
C ASN A 242 -19.19 15.04 -4.99
N GLN A 243 -20.37 15.02 -4.38
CA GLN A 243 -20.78 16.09 -3.46
C GLN A 243 -20.04 16.03 -2.11
N HIS A 244 -19.41 14.90 -1.77
CA HIS A 244 -18.84 14.68 -0.43
C HIS A 244 -17.32 14.56 -0.40
N TRP A 245 -16.61 14.42 -1.54
CA TRP A 245 -15.17 14.15 -1.51
C TRP A 245 -14.35 15.30 -0.89
N GLU A 246 -14.77 16.56 -1.05
CA GLU A 246 -14.07 17.71 -0.46
C GLU A 246 -14.11 17.62 1.07
N ASP A 247 -15.29 17.37 1.65
CA ASP A 247 -15.48 17.19 3.10
C ASP A 247 -14.67 16.00 3.63
N LEU A 248 -14.64 14.88 2.90
CA LEU A 248 -13.83 13.72 3.27
C LEU A 248 -12.32 14.01 3.20
N GLY A 249 -11.88 14.76 2.18
CA GLY A 249 -10.50 15.22 2.05
C GLY A 249 -10.08 16.15 3.18
N ILE A 250 -10.95 17.10 3.55
CA ILE A 250 -10.78 17.99 4.70
C ILE A 250 -10.62 17.15 5.98
N LEU A 251 -11.53 16.21 6.22
CA LEU A 251 -11.47 15.31 7.36
C LEU A 251 -10.14 14.53 7.41
N MET A 252 -9.65 14.00 6.28
CA MET A 252 -8.36 13.31 6.24
C MET A 252 -7.19 14.21 6.65
N VAL A 253 -7.20 15.47 6.21
CA VAL A 253 -6.18 16.45 6.58
C VAL A 253 -6.28 16.78 8.08
N GLU A 254 -7.47 17.05 8.58
CA GLU A 254 -7.73 17.34 10.00
C GLU A 254 -7.31 16.18 10.90
N MET A 255 -7.66 14.94 10.54
CA MET A 255 -7.23 13.73 11.25
C MET A 255 -5.71 13.59 11.26
N GLY A 256 -5.05 13.89 10.14
CA GLY A 256 -3.60 13.89 10.06
C GLY A 256 -2.95 14.96 10.94
N ILE A 257 -3.56 16.15 11.05
CA ILE A 257 -3.12 17.22 11.95
C ILE A 257 -3.31 16.81 13.42
N ALA A 258 -4.48 16.26 13.76
CA ALA A 258 -4.83 15.85 15.11
C ALA A 258 -3.92 14.73 15.65
N GLN A 259 -3.44 13.85 14.77
CA GLN A 259 -2.47 12.79 15.11
C GLN A 259 -1.00 13.21 14.94
N GLU A 260 -0.73 14.51 14.73
CA GLU A 260 0.61 15.06 14.46
C GLU A 260 1.34 14.41 13.27
N ARG A 261 0.61 13.86 12.30
CA ARG A 261 1.14 13.27 11.06
C ARG A 261 1.22 14.31 9.95
N TYR A 262 1.89 15.44 10.20
CA TYR A 262 1.86 16.60 9.30
C TYR A 262 2.37 16.31 7.88
N LYS A 263 3.34 15.41 7.70
CA LYS A 263 3.80 15.00 6.35
C LYS A 263 2.66 14.41 5.54
N GLN A 264 1.89 13.53 6.17
CA GLN A 264 0.78 12.81 5.54
C GLN A 264 -0.39 13.76 5.30
N ALA A 265 -0.75 14.58 6.28
CA ALA A 265 -1.75 15.64 6.13
C ALA A 265 -1.40 16.60 4.97
N SER A 266 -0.15 17.04 4.88
CA SER A 266 0.34 17.90 3.78
C SER A 266 0.23 17.21 2.42
N GLY A 267 0.52 15.90 2.36
CA GLY A 267 0.32 15.07 1.17
C GLY A 267 -1.14 15.08 0.71
N PHE A 268 -2.09 14.85 1.62
CA PHE A 268 -3.52 14.88 1.31
C PHE A 268 -4.00 16.28 0.91
N ALA A 269 -3.59 17.32 1.64
CA ALA A 269 -3.95 18.69 1.29
C ALA A 269 -3.48 19.05 -0.13
N ARG A 270 -2.29 18.58 -0.54
CA ARG A 270 -1.81 18.77 -1.91
C ARG A 270 -2.61 17.94 -2.93
N LYS A 271 -2.85 16.67 -2.63
CA LYS A 271 -3.54 15.73 -3.53
C LYS A 271 -4.96 16.19 -3.84
N PHE A 272 -5.68 16.64 -2.82
CA PHE A 272 -7.08 17.07 -2.92
C PHE A 272 -7.22 18.57 -3.19
N SER A 273 -6.13 19.28 -3.49
CA SER A 273 -6.14 20.73 -3.75
C SER A 273 -6.74 21.59 -2.61
N LEU A 274 -6.48 21.21 -1.36
CA LEU A 274 -6.99 21.86 -0.14
C LEU A 274 -5.97 22.79 0.54
N GLN A 275 -4.89 23.17 -0.14
CA GLN A 275 -3.82 23.98 0.47
C GLN A 275 -4.33 25.32 1.01
N ASP A 276 -5.27 25.96 0.30
CA ASP A 276 -5.86 27.25 0.70
C ASP A 276 -6.71 27.14 1.96
N ARG A 277 -7.26 25.95 2.26
CA ARG A 277 -8.01 25.67 3.50
C ARG A 277 -7.10 25.47 4.70
N PHE A 278 -5.86 25.04 4.47
CA PHE A 278 -4.89 24.70 5.51
C PHE A 278 -3.55 25.44 5.32
N PRO A 279 -3.53 26.79 5.31
CA PRO A 279 -2.33 27.57 5.00
C PRO A 279 -1.20 27.36 6.02
N SER A 280 -1.53 27.01 7.27
CA SER A 280 -0.56 26.76 8.34
C SER A 280 0.10 25.37 8.28
N LEU A 281 -0.42 24.44 7.47
CA LEU A 281 0.01 23.05 7.48
C LEU A 281 1.44 22.86 6.99
N ALA A 282 1.85 23.63 5.99
CA ALA A 282 3.24 23.64 5.50
C ALA A 282 4.21 24.04 6.63
N SER A 283 3.88 25.11 7.36
CA SER A 283 4.67 25.59 8.50
C SER A 283 4.71 24.57 9.65
N LEU A 284 3.59 23.91 9.96
CA LEU A 284 3.55 22.84 10.97
C LEU A 284 4.43 21.64 10.58
N TYR A 285 4.32 21.18 9.33
CA TYR A 285 5.15 20.10 8.81
C TYR A 285 6.65 20.47 8.84
N MET A 286 6.98 21.71 8.48
CA MET A 286 8.33 22.24 8.51
C MET A 286 8.89 22.24 9.94
N ARG A 287 8.14 22.79 10.90
CA ARG A 287 8.51 22.84 12.33
C ARG A 287 8.73 21.45 12.92
N GLN A 288 7.87 20.47 12.60
CA GLN A 288 8.08 19.09 13.04
C GLN A 288 9.35 18.48 12.42
N SER A 289 9.60 18.72 11.14
CA SER A 289 10.79 18.23 10.45
C SER A 289 12.07 18.82 11.03
N ILE A 290 12.10 20.13 11.27
CA ILE A 290 13.19 20.84 11.97
C ILE A 290 13.42 20.23 13.35
N SER A 291 12.36 20.06 14.14
CA SER A 291 12.47 19.53 15.51
C SER A 291 13.08 18.12 15.52
N ARG A 292 12.67 17.26 14.58
CA ARG A 292 13.22 15.90 14.42
C ARG A 292 14.67 15.90 13.97
N LEU A 293 15.06 16.81 13.07
CA LEU A 293 16.45 16.94 12.60
C LEU A 293 17.37 17.47 13.70
N ALA A 294 16.91 18.46 14.47
CA ALA A 294 17.62 19.01 15.63
C ALA A 294 17.90 17.91 16.67
N LYS A 295 16.88 17.11 17.04
CA LYS A 295 17.02 15.95 17.94
C LYS A 295 18.03 14.91 17.46
N LYS A 296 18.19 14.76 16.15
CA LYS A 296 19.15 13.84 15.53
C LYS A 296 20.54 14.46 15.30
N HIS A 297 20.78 15.69 15.76
CA HIS A 297 21.99 16.46 15.49
C HIS A 297 22.27 16.66 13.98
N GLN A 298 21.25 16.58 13.13
CA GLN A 298 21.33 16.77 11.67
C GLN A 298 20.96 18.21 11.29
N TRP A 299 21.57 19.18 11.95
CA TRP A 299 21.19 20.59 11.84
C TRP A 299 21.62 21.25 10.53
N GLN A 300 22.64 20.72 9.86
CA GLN A 300 23.02 21.16 8.50
C GLN A 300 21.91 20.86 7.50
N VAL A 301 21.25 19.70 7.61
CA VAL A 301 20.09 19.35 6.78
C VAL A 301 18.91 20.25 7.12
N ALA A 302 18.71 20.55 8.42
CA ALA A 302 17.67 21.47 8.85
C ALA A 302 17.90 22.90 8.33
N MET A 303 19.15 23.36 8.27
CA MET A 303 19.53 24.65 7.71
C MET A 303 19.15 24.75 6.22
N VAL A 304 19.45 23.72 5.42
CA VAL A 304 19.03 23.68 4.00
C VAL A 304 17.50 23.69 3.88
N LEU A 305 16.82 22.97 4.78
CA LEU A 305 15.37 22.87 4.78
C LEU A 305 14.68 24.20 5.11
N VAL A 306 15.21 25.01 6.05
CA VAL A 306 14.62 26.31 6.39
C VAL A 306 14.85 27.39 5.32
N GLY A 307 15.93 27.29 4.54
CA GLY A 307 16.24 28.24 3.49
C GLY A 307 16.34 29.67 4.01
N GLU A 308 15.67 30.62 3.33
CA GLU A 308 15.63 32.05 3.67
C GLU A 308 14.43 32.44 4.57
N ASP A 309 13.61 31.47 4.99
CA ASP A 309 12.46 31.75 5.85
C ASP A 309 12.93 32.11 7.26
N ARG A 310 12.90 33.41 7.56
CA ARG A 310 13.37 33.97 8.83
C ARG A 310 12.68 33.34 10.04
N GLU A 311 11.37 33.10 9.98
CA GLU A 311 10.62 32.52 11.10
C GLU A 311 11.11 31.08 11.37
N MET A 312 11.36 30.32 10.31
CA MET A 312 11.88 28.95 10.42
C MET A 312 13.34 28.91 10.85
N GLN A 313 14.17 29.86 10.42
CA GLN A 313 15.54 30.04 10.89
C GLN A 313 15.59 30.32 12.40
N GLU A 314 14.78 31.26 12.89
CA GLU A 314 14.64 31.57 14.32
C GLU A 314 14.16 30.34 15.11
N PHE A 315 13.19 29.60 14.57
CA PHE A 315 12.70 28.36 15.17
C PHE A 315 13.78 27.28 15.26
N LEU A 316 14.60 27.09 14.21
CA LEU A 316 15.72 26.14 14.22
C LEU A 316 16.74 26.49 15.30
N VAL A 317 17.15 27.76 15.41
CA VAL A 317 18.09 28.20 16.45
C VAL A 317 17.51 27.94 17.84
N GLN A 318 16.24 28.24 18.06
CA GLN A 318 15.56 27.92 19.31
C GLN A 318 15.58 26.41 19.62
N ARG A 319 15.24 25.55 18.65
CA ARG A 319 15.25 24.10 18.85
C ARG A 319 16.65 23.58 19.19
N LEU A 320 17.69 24.13 18.56
CA LEU A 320 19.07 23.77 18.91
C LEU A 320 19.43 24.14 20.36
N LEU A 321 18.94 25.27 20.87
CA LEU A 321 19.15 25.65 22.27
C LEU A 321 18.43 24.71 23.24
N GLU A 322 17.19 24.34 22.93
CA GLU A 322 16.41 23.38 23.72
C GLU A 322 17.08 22.00 23.76
N GLU A 323 17.65 21.55 22.63
CA GLU A 323 18.44 20.32 22.52
C GLU A 323 19.89 20.49 23.03
N SER A 324 20.21 21.59 23.74
CA SER A 324 21.52 21.91 24.32
C SER A 324 22.69 22.00 23.34
N GLN A 325 22.43 22.18 22.05
CA GLN A 325 23.40 22.38 20.97
C GLN A 325 23.79 23.86 20.82
N VAL A 326 24.28 24.45 21.92
CA VAL A 326 24.56 25.89 22.02
C VAL A 326 25.55 26.38 20.97
N ASP A 327 26.59 25.59 20.69
CA ASP A 327 27.60 25.94 19.67
C ASP A 327 27.01 26.02 18.25
N ALA A 328 26.11 25.08 17.91
CA ALA A 328 25.44 25.09 16.62
C ALA A 328 24.44 26.26 16.54
N ALA A 329 23.69 26.51 17.61
CA ALA A 329 22.77 27.62 17.71
C ALA A 329 23.47 28.99 17.55
N LEU A 330 24.63 29.19 18.18
CA LEU A 330 25.45 30.41 18.02
C LEU A 330 25.86 30.61 16.56
N ARG A 331 26.46 29.58 15.95
CA ARG A 331 26.92 29.66 14.56
C ARG A 331 25.78 29.94 13.59
N LEU A 332 24.64 29.27 13.75
CA LEU A 332 23.48 29.50 12.90
C LEU A 332 22.85 30.87 13.13
N SER A 333 22.78 31.36 14.38
CA SER A 333 22.29 32.72 14.67
C SER A 333 23.15 33.79 13.99
N GLU A 334 24.48 33.65 14.05
CA GLU A 334 25.42 34.54 13.34
C GLU A 334 25.24 34.44 11.83
N LYS A 335 25.17 33.20 11.30
CA LYS A 335 25.01 32.93 9.86
C LYS A 335 23.70 33.50 9.29
N PHE A 336 22.60 33.37 10.01
CA PHE A 336 21.30 33.87 9.60
C PHE A 336 21.12 35.38 9.85
N GLY A 337 22.11 36.05 10.46
CA GLY A 337 21.99 37.47 10.84
C GLY A 337 20.88 37.72 11.87
N LEU A 338 20.56 36.70 12.69
CA LEU A 338 19.50 36.80 13.68
C LEU A 338 20.00 37.53 14.93
N PRO A 339 19.18 38.42 15.52
CA PRO A 339 19.54 39.07 16.77
C PRO A 339 19.76 37.99 17.83
N PHE A 340 20.71 38.25 18.72
CA PHE A 340 21.12 37.31 19.74
C PHE A 340 19.91 36.77 20.53
N HIS A 341 19.59 35.49 20.33
CA HIS A 341 18.40 34.86 20.92
C HIS A 341 18.52 34.77 22.44
N ARG A 342 17.44 35.08 23.15
CA ARG A 342 17.34 34.88 24.61
C ARG A 342 17.69 33.42 24.96
N GLY A 343 18.81 33.19 25.65
CA GLY A 343 19.31 31.86 26.03
C GLY A 343 20.69 31.53 25.46
N LEU A 344 21.12 32.25 24.44
CA LEU A 344 22.53 32.48 24.18
C LEU A 344 22.97 33.49 25.26
N ASP A 345 23.96 33.16 26.06
CA ASP A 345 24.55 34.07 27.06
C ASP A 345 26.02 34.23 26.65
N PRO A 346 26.55 35.46 26.50
CA PRO A 346 27.97 35.66 26.23
C PRO A 346 28.88 34.89 27.20
N ALA A 347 28.46 34.73 28.46
CA ALA A 347 29.18 33.91 29.44
C ALA A 347 29.17 32.41 29.07
N ARG A 348 28.07 31.90 28.53
CA ARG A 348 27.96 30.51 28.07
C ARG A 348 28.81 30.24 26.83
N ARG A 349 28.86 31.20 25.88
CA ARG A 349 29.82 31.17 24.76
C ARG A 349 31.26 31.14 25.26
N ALA A 350 31.62 32.07 26.16
CA ALA A 350 32.97 32.12 26.74
C ALA A 350 33.33 30.82 27.48
N SER A 351 32.38 30.21 28.18
CA SER A 351 32.55 28.92 28.86
C SER A 351 32.79 27.77 27.88
N LEU A 352 32.05 27.72 26.76
CA LEU A 352 32.24 26.72 25.70
C LEU A 352 33.60 26.88 25.02
N GLU A 353 33.99 28.12 24.70
CA GLU A 353 35.32 28.42 24.16
C GLU A 353 36.43 28.03 25.15
N ALA A 354 36.26 28.32 26.45
CA ALA A 354 37.20 27.91 27.50
C ALA A 354 37.24 26.38 27.68
N ARG A 355 36.12 25.68 27.50
CA ARG A 355 36.10 24.21 27.49
C ARG A 355 36.86 23.67 26.28
N ARG A 356 36.61 24.20 25.08
CA ARG A 356 37.34 23.81 23.85
C ARG A 356 38.84 24.04 23.97
N ARG A 357 39.28 25.17 24.53
CA ARG A 357 40.71 25.44 24.78
C ARG A 357 41.35 24.46 25.77
N ARG A 358 40.55 23.83 26.65
CA ARG A 358 41.00 22.79 27.58
C ARG A 358 40.99 21.40 26.95
N GLU A 359 39.94 21.07 26.19
CA GLU A 359 39.72 19.74 25.58
C GLU A 359 40.54 19.53 24.30
N TYR A 360 40.71 20.59 23.50
CA TYR A 360 41.42 20.56 22.23
C TYR A 360 42.72 21.35 22.32
N LEU A 361 43.73 20.90 21.57
CA LEU A 361 45.00 21.58 21.49
C LEU A 361 44.82 22.94 20.79
N ALA A 362 44.86 24.01 21.58
CA ALA A 362 44.88 25.37 21.05
C ALA A 362 46.25 25.64 20.41
N LEU A 363 46.36 25.40 19.10
CA LEU A 363 47.56 25.72 18.35
C LEU A 363 47.58 27.23 18.07
N ALA A 364 48.47 27.96 18.74
CA ALA A 364 48.80 29.33 18.38
C ALA A 364 49.65 29.33 17.10
N LEU A 365 48.97 29.13 15.97
CA LEU A 365 49.61 29.05 14.66
C LEU A 365 49.94 30.48 14.19
N PRO A 366 51.20 30.78 13.82
CA PRO A 366 51.53 32.07 13.25
C PRO A 366 50.77 32.28 11.93
N ALA A 367 50.56 33.54 11.54
CA ALA A 367 49.91 33.87 10.28
C ALA A 367 50.58 33.12 9.12
N GLY A 368 49.78 32.42 8.31
CA GLY A 368 50.26 31.60 7.18
C GLY A 368 50.76 30.20 7.54
N ALA A 369 50.70 29.76 8.81
CA ALA A 369 51.09 28.41 9.20
C ALA A 369 50.06 27.32 8.83
N VAL A 370 48.84 27.72 8.44
CA VAL A 370 47.83 26.82 7.88
C VAL A 370 47.71 27.13 6.40
N VAL A 371 47.88 26.09 5.57
CA VAL A 371 47.60 26.16 4.14
C VAL A 371 46.44 25.22 3.86
N VAL A 372 45.30 25.78 3.47
CA VAL A 372 44.14 25.00 3.04
C VAL A 372 44.33 24.65 1.57
N VAL A 373 44.20 23.36 1.26
CA VAL A 373 44.42 22.83 -0.09
C VAL A 373 43.14 22.14 -0.55
N GLU A 374 42.39 22.81 -1.43
CA GLU A 374 41.13 22.32 -1.97
C GLU A 374 41.27 21.77 -3.40
N ARG A 375 42.34 22.18 -4.12
CA ARG A 375 42.59 21.83 -5.52
C ARG A 375 44.02 21.36 -5.74
N ALA A 376 44.23 20.59 -6.80
CA ALA A 376 45.53 20.00 -7.14
C ALA A 376 46.63 21.06 -7.32
N GLU A 377 46.31 22.24 -7.86
CA GLU A 377 47.27 23.33 -8.07
C GLU A 377 47.75 23.91 -6.73
N GLN A 378 46.88 23.96 -5.73
CA GLN A 378 47.20 24.42 -4.38
C GLN A 378 48.12 23.44 -3.64
N VAL A 379 48.08 22.14 -3.98
CA VAL A 379 49.03 21.14 -3.45
C VAL A 379 50.46 21.50 -3.84
N ALA A 380 50.68 21.90 -5.10
CA ALA A 380 52.00 22.27 -5.59
C ALA A 380 52.51 23.55 -4.90
N GLN A 381 51.62 24.52 -4.66
CA GLN A 381 51.95 25.76 -3.94
C GLN A 381 52.27 25.49 -2.46
N ALA A 382 51.46 24.66 -1.79
CA ALA A 382 51.71 24.23 -0.42
C ALA A 382 53.04 23.48 -0.28
N LYS A 383 53.32 22.57 -1.23
CA LYS A 383 54.60 21.85 -1.31
C LYS A 383 55.78 22.80 -1.49
N ALA A 384 55.66 23.78 -2.39
CA ALA A 384 56.72 24.76 -2.62
C ALA A 384 56.97 25.64 -1.38
N ALA A 385 55.92 26.02 -0.65
CA ALA A 385 56.02 26.79 0.59
C ALA A 385 56.72 25.98 1.71
N LEU A 386 56.33 24.71 1.89
CA LEU A 386 56.96 23.81 2.86
C LEU A 386 58.45 23.60 2.57
N LEU A 387 58.80 23.40 1.29
CA LEU A 387 60.19 23.22 0.86
C LEU A 387 61.02 24.49 0.99
N ARG A 388 60.45 25.66 0.69
CA ARG A 388 61.16 26.96 0.75
C ARG A 388 61.57 27.33 2.16
N ASP A 389 60.69 27.11 3.12
CA ASP A 389 60.92 27.52 4.50
C ASP A 389 61.74 26.50 5.30
N GLY A 390 62.07 25.35 4.69
CA GLY A 390 62.80 24.25 5.35
C GLY A 390 62.03 23.67 6.54
N ARG A 391 60.71 23.89 6.60
CA ARG A 391 59.87 23.50 7.74
C ARG A 391 59.29 22.12 7.54
N HIS A 392 59.19 21.37 8.64
CA HIS A 392 58.40 20.14 8.67
C HIS A 392 56.91 20.51 8.76
N GLY A 393 56.10 19.97 7.85
CA GLY A 393 54.64 20.12 7.85
C GLY A 393 53.94 18.85 8.30
N VAL A 394 52.79 19.00 8.97
CA VAL A 394 51.87 17.89 9.23
C VAL A 394 50.74 18.01 8.23
N GLY A 395 50.57 17.00 7.37
CA GLY A 395 49.38 16.88 6.54
C GLY A 395 48.25 16.29 7.36
N LEU A 396 47.18 17.05 7.55
CA LEU A 396 45.93 16.54 8.10
C LEU A 396 45.00 16.28 6.92
N ASP A 397 44.74 15.00 6.64
CA ASP A 397 43.65 14.64 5.77
C ASP A 397 42.35 14.91 6.54
N VAL A 398 41.66 15.97 6.14
CA VAL A 398 40.37 16.31 6.68
C VAL A 398 39.35 15.88 5.63
N GLU A 399 38.49 14.92 5.98
CA GLU A 399 37.21 14.77 5.28
C GLU A 399 36.39 16.02 5.60
N TRP A 400 36.71 17.09 4.88
CA TRP A 400 36.00 18.34 4.99
C TRP A 400 34.73 18.17 4.17
N GLN A 401 33.61 17.90 4.85
CA GLN A 401 32.37 18.47 4.35
C GLN A 401 32.58 19.97 4.45
N ALA A 402 32.83 20.61 3.30
CA ALA A 402 32.63 22.04 3.20
C ALA A 402 31.31 22.33 3.90
N ASP A 403 31.29 23.32 4.79
CA ASP A 403 30.04 23.99 5.08
C ASP A 403 29.55 24.46 3.70
N PHE A 404 28.73 23.64 3.05
CA PHE A 404 28.20 23.96 1.74
C PHE A 404 27.62 25.38 1.89
N TYR A 405 27.91 26.26 0.93
CA TYR A 405 27.43 27.65 0.83
C TYR A 405 28.33 28.77 1.40
N GLU A 406 29.54 28.90 0.85
CA GLU A 406 30.17 30.22 0.59
C GLU A 406 30.03 30.65 -0.90
N GLN A 407 29.09 30.07 -1.65
CA GLN A 407 28.76 30.52 -3.01
C GLN A 407 27.27 30.79 -3.13
N ALA A 408 26.88 32.04 -2.85
CA ALA A 408 25.74 32.73 -3.46
C ALA A 408 26.14 34.20 -3.63
#